data_AF-A0A0F9DWM4-F1
#
_entry.id   AF-A0A0F9DWM4-F1
#
_cell.length_a   1.000
_cell.length_b   1.000
_cell.length_c   1.000
_cell.angle_alpha   90.00
_cell.angle_beta   90.00
_cell.angle_gamma   90.00
#
_symmetry.space_group_name_H-M   'P 1'
#
loop_
_entity.id
_entity.type
_entity.pdbx_description
1 polymer ?
#
loop_
_entity_poly.entity_id
_entity_poly.type
_entity_poly.pdbx_seq_one_letter_code
_entity_poly.pdbx_strand_id
1 'polypeptide(L)'
;DSTAPINIGRFDFIIDDGLHTHEAQRKTFENLMPYVDNAYFIEDVWALDHMTAAEKGHEWLKRGGFSDKGYQKLLNVLEPYTVEFHDLRTGYQPDSFIIEVRR
;
A
#
# COMPACT_ATOMS: atom_id res chain seq x y z
N ASP A 1 -13.84 -21.60 -22.40
CA ASP A 1 -13.78 -20.17 -22.74
C ASP A 1 -13.17 -19.45 -21.54
N SER A 2 -11.95 -18.92 -21.69
CA SER A 2 -11.18 -18.27 -20.61
C SER A 2 -11.60 -16.81 -20.35
N THR A 3 -12.69 -16.35 -20.97
CA THR A 3 -13.21 -14.99 -20.83
C THR A 3 -14.39 -14.90 -19.85
N ALA A 4 -14.86 -16.04 -19.32
CA ALA A 4 -15.88 -16.04 -18.28
C ALA A 4 -15.33 -15.37 -17.01
N PRO A 5 -16.09 -14.45 -16.38
CA PRO A 5 -15.69 -13.84 -15.12
C PRO A 5 -15.45 -14.94 -14.08
N ILE A 6 -14.23 -15.00 -13.54
CA ILE A 6 -13.93 -15.90 -12.44
C ILE A 6 -14.47 -15.24 -11.18
N ASN A 7 -15.34 -15.95 -10.46
CA ASN A 7 -15.67 -15.58 -9.09
C ASN A 7 -14.45 -15.88 -8.22
N ILE A 8 -13.70 -14.84 -7.87
CA ILE A 8 -12.50 -14.94 -7.02
C ILE A 8 -12.83 -15.14 -5.53
N GLY A 9 -14.12 -15.13 -5.16
CA GLY A 9 -14.55 -15.27 -3.78
C GLY A 9 -14.30 -14.01 -2.95
N ARG A 10 -14.35 -14.18 -1.63
CA ARG A 10 -13.98 -13.17 -0.63
C ARG A 10 -12.86 -13.71 0.22
N PHE A 11 -12.06 -12.82 0.78
CA PHE A 11 -10.89 -13.14 1.58
C PHE A 11 -11.05 -12.52 2.96
N ASP A 12 -10.79 -13.28 4.01
CA ASP A 12 -10.68 -12.71 5.37
C ASP A 12 -9.60 -11.63 5.40
N PHE A 13 -8.45 -11.90 4.76
CA PHE A 13 -7.30 -11.02 4.72
C PHE A 13 -6.67 -10.98 3.33
N ILE A 14 -6.15 -9.82 2.94
CA ILE A 14 -5.26 -9.65 1.78
C ILE A 14 -4.00 -8.93 2.26
N ILE A 15 -2.84 -9.39 1.79
CA ILE A 15 -1.54 -8.74 1.98
C ILE A 15 -1.02 -8.36 0.58
N ASP A 16 -0.93 -7.07 0.30
CA ASP A 16 -0.34 -6.52 -0.93
C ASP A 16 1.15 -6.27 -0.72
N ASP A 17 1.93 -7.25 -1.16
CA ASP A 17 3.39 -7.22 -1.25
C ASP A 17 3.83 -7.21 -2.74
N GLY A 18 3.16 -6.36 -3.54
CA GLY A 18 3.32 -6.29 -4.99
C GLY A 18 4.47 -5.39 -5.46
N LEU A 19 4.16 -4.42 -6.32
CA LEU A 19 5.15 -3.56 -7.00
C LEU A 19 5.69 -2.40 -6.13
N HIS A 20 5.19 -2.24 -4.90
CA HIS A 20 5.62 -1.25 -3.88
C HIS A 20 5.57 0.24 -4.28
N THR A 21 5.18 0.57 -5.52
CA THR A 21 4.91 1.96 -5.92
C THR A 21 3.53 2.40 -5.43
N HIS A 22 3.42 3.67 -5.01
CA HIS A 22 2.14 4.20 -4.50
C HIS A 22 0.99 4.08 -5.49
N GLU A 23 1.26 4.19 -6.80
CA GLU A 23 0.24 4.01 -7.83
C GLU A 23 -0.24 2.55 -7.93
N ALA A 24 0.69 1.60 -7.86
CA ALA A 24 0.35 0.18 -7.89
C ALA A 24 -0.45 -0.21 -6.65
N GLN A 25 0.04 0.12 -5.46
CA GLN A 25 -0.64 -0.13 -4.18
C GLN A 25 -2.05 0.45 -4.19
N ARG A 26 -2.21 1.71 -4.64
CA ARG A 26 -3.54 2.35 -4.76
C ARG A 26 -4.47 1.56 -5.68
N LYS A 27 -3.99 1.19 -6.88
CA LYS A 27 -4.81 0.46 -7.87
C LYS A 27 -5.17 -0.93 -7.36
N THR A 28 -4.23 -1.66 -6.76
CA THR A 28 -4.49 -2.99 -6.20
C THR A 28 -5.52 -2.88 -5.08
N PHE A 29 -5.35 -1.93 -4.16
CA PHE A 29 -6.31 -1.66 -3.09
C PHE A 29 -7.72 -1.37 -3.63
N GLU A 30 -7.88 -0.43 -4.56
CA GLU A 30 -9.17 -0.06 -5.15
C GLU A 30 -9.91 -1.27 -5.77
N ASN A 31 -9.15 -2.19 -6.37
CA ASN A 31 -9.73 -3.35 -7.05
C ASN A 31 -9.99 -4.53 -6.09
N LEU A 32 -9.20 -4.69 -5.03
CA LEU A 32 -9.25 -5.87 -4.16
C LEU A 32 -9.96 -5.65 -2.81
N MET A 33 -9.98 -4.42 -2.29
CA MET A 33 -10.68 -4.08 -1.04
C MET A 33 -12.18 -4.47 -1.04
N PRO A 34 -12.93 -4.41 -2.17
CA PRO A 34 -14.30 -4.90 -2.23
C PRO A 34 -14.46 -6.38 -1.84
N TYR A 35 -13.40 -7.18 -1.98
CA TYR A 35 -13.39 -8.63 -1.72
C TYR A 35 -12.84 -8.99 -0.33
N VAL A 36 -12.49 -8.01 0.50
CA VAL A 36 -11.98 -8.25 1.86
C VAL A 36 -13.10 -8.18 2.91
N ASP A 37 -13.08 -9.15 3.82
CA ASP A 37 -14.00 -9.25 4.96
C ASP A 37 -13.45 -8.62 6.24
N ASN A 38 -12.18 -8.85 6.60
CA ASN A 38 -11.62 -8.35 7.86
C ASN A 38 -10.58 -7.23 7.65
N ALA A 39 -9.40 -7.53 7.06
CA ALA A 39 -8.33 -6.54 6.92
C ALA A 39 -7.52 -6.67 5.62
N TYR A 40 -7.08 -5.52 5.11
CA TYR A 40 -6.18 -5.40 3.98
C TYR A 40 -4.87 -4.78 4.45
N PHE A 41 -3.75 -5.41 4.16
CA PHE A 41 -2.42 -4.93 4.50
C PHE A 41 -1.69 -4.49 3.23
N ILE A 42 -1.14 -3.29 3.25
CA ILE A 42 -0.23 -2.78 2.21
C ILE A 42 1.17 -2.80 2.82
N GLU A 43 2.03 -3.68 2.32
CA GLU A 43 3.42 -3.84 2.78
C GLU A 43 4.36 -2.93 1.97
N ASP A 44 5.59 -2.79 2.48
CA ASP A 44 6.70 -2.08 1.85
C ASP A 44 6.32 -0.67 1.34
N VAL A 45 5.64 0.09 2.21
CA VAL A 45 5.18 1.43 1.88
C VAL A 45 6.29 2.46 2.08
N TRP A 46 6.65 3.15 1.01
CA TRP A 46 7.49 4.35 1.09
C TRP A 46 6.70 5.52 1.70
N ALA A 47 6.59 5.58 3.03
CA ALA A 47 5.78 6.55 3.79
C ALA A 47 6.41 7.95 3.81
N LEU A 48 6.27 8.71 2.71
CA LEU A 48 7.02 9.95 2.46
C LEU A 48 6.83 11.04 3.54
N ASP A 49 5.73 11.04 4.28
CA ASP A 49 5.46 11.96 5.38
C ASP A 49 6.13 11.54 6.71
N HIS A 50 6.52 10.28 6.86
CA HIS A 50 7.18 9.73 8.04
C HIS A 50 8.71 9.60 7.85
N MET A 51 9.19 9.64 6.61
CA MET A 51 10.60 9.54 6.25
C MET A 51 11.43 10.80 6.58
N THR A 52 12.62 10.58 7.13
CA THR A 52 13.68 11.58 7.28
C THR A 52 14.27 11.98 5.92
N ALA A 53 15.01 13.10 5.89
CA ALA A 53 15.72 13.53 4.68
C ALA A 53 16.76 12.51 4.17
N ALA A 54 17.38 11.76 5.08
CA ALA A 54 18.35 10.72 4.71
C ALA A 54 17.65 9.53 4.03
N GLU A 55 16.54 9.06 4.60
CA GLU A 55 15.74 7.97 4.03
C GLU A 55 15.15 8.36 2.65
N LYS A 56 14.70 9.61 2.49
CA LYS A 56 14.23 10.14 1.19
C LYS A 56 15.32 10.13 0.10
N GLY A 57 16.58 10.01 0.50
CA GLY A 57 17.72 9.86 -0.40
C GLY A 57 17.93 8.43 -0.94
N HIS A 58 17.07 7.47 -0.61
CA HIS A 58 17.22 6.07 -1.02
C HIS A 58 17.25 5.88 -2.55
N GLU A 59 17.98 4.88 -3.04
CA GLU A 59 18.15 4.67 -4.48
C GLU A 59 16.85 4.31 -5.22
N TRP A 60 15.95 3.57 -4.57
CA TRP A 60 14.64 3.24 -5.15
C TRP A 60 13.78 4.48 -5.41
N LEU A 61 13.74 5.41 -4.45
CA LEU A 61 13.03 6.68 -4.61
C LEU A 61 13.60 7.53 -5.76
N LYS A 62 14.90 7.40 -6.04
CA LYS A 62 15.57 8.12 -7.16
C LYS A 62 15.30 7.50 -8.53
N ARG A 63 14.98 6.20 -8.61
CA ARG A 63 14.72 5.48 -9.87
C ARG A 63 13.35 5.81 -10.48
N GLY A 64 12.48 6.48 -9.72
CA GLY A 64 11.14 6.90 -10.17
C GLY A 64 10.04 5.95 -9.70
N GLY A 65 8.77 6.33 -9.92
CA GLY A 65 7.60 5.60 -9.42
C GLY A 65 7.06 6.08 -8.07
N PHE A 66 7.75 7.02 -7.43
CA PHE A 66 7.38 7.60 -6.14
C PHE A 66 7.25 9.12 -6.26
N SER A 67 6.18 9.67 -5.71
CA SER A 67 5.97 11.12 -5.65
C SER A 67 5.03 11.46 -4.51
N ASP A 68 5.17 12.65 -3.94
CA ASP A 68 4.23 13.13 -2.91
C ASP A 68 2.79 13.09 -3.43
N LYS A 69 2.57 13.47 -4.70
CA LYS A 69 1.25 13.39 -5.33
C LYS A 69 0.72 11.95 -5.42
N GLY A 70 1.57 10.98 -5.75
CA GLY A 70 1.22 9.56 -5.81
C GLY A 70 0.85 9.02 -4.44
N TYR A 71 1.67 9.35 -3.44
CA TYR A 71 1.44 8.99 -2.06
C TYR A 71 0.15 9.59 -1.50
N GLN A 72 -0.11 10.88 -1.72
CA GLN A 72 -1.35 11.53 -1.31
C GLN A 72 -2.58 10.89 -1.97
N LYS A 73 -2.49 10.48 -3.25
CA LYS A 73 -3.58 9.73 -3.88
C LYS A 73 -3.83 8.36 -3.21
N LEU A 74 -2.78 7.69 -2.75
CA LEU A 74 -2.94 6.46 -1.96
C LEU A 74 -3.67 6.78 -0.66
N LEU A 75 -3.18 7.75 0.13
CA LEU A 75 -3.82 8.12 1.41
C LEU A 75 -5.30 8.53 1.23
N ASN A 76 -5.63 9.27 0.18
CA ASN A 76 -7.00 9.71 -0.09
C ASN A 76 -7.96 8.54 -0.36
N VAL A 77 -7.52 7.45 -0.99
CA VAL A 77 -8.41 6.28 -1.19
C VAL A 77 -8.61 5.47 0.09
N LEU A 78 -7.72 5.65 1.07
CA LEU A 78 -7.80 5.01 2.38
C LEU A 78 -8.63 5.82 3.38
N GLU A 79 -8.81 7.13 3.16
CA GLU A 79 -9.58 8.04 4.03
C GLU A 79 -10.96 7.52 4.46
N PRO A 80 -11.75 6.83 3.61
CA PRO A 80 -13.07 6.32 4.01
C PRO A 80 -13.03 5.13 4.98
N TYR A 81 -11.85 4.58 5.29
CA TYR A 81 -11.67 3.34 6.03
C TYR A 81 -11.03 3.59 7.40
N THR A 82 -11.09 2.59 8.29
CA THR A 82 -10.27 2.57 9.50
C THR A 82 -8.85 2.18 9.13
N VAL A 83 -7.89 3.07 9.37
CA VAL A 83 -6.48 2.90 8.99
C VAL A 83 -5.58 2.86 10.23
N GLU A 84 -4.71 1.86 10.29
CA GLU A 84 -3.65 1.74 11.29
C GLU A 84 -2.29 1.71 10.59
N PHE A 85 -1.34 2.49 11.08
CA PHE A 85 0.01 2.59 10.53
C PHE A 85 1.00 1.88 11.44
N HIS A 86 1.68 0.87 10.90
CA HIS A 86 2.73 0.13 11.60
C HIS A 86 4.09 0.60 11.09
N ASP A 87 4.71 1.54 11.80
CA ASP A 87 6.04 2.06 11.46
C ASP A 87 7.14 1.17 12.04
N LEU A 88 7.69 0.28 11.21
CA LEU A 88 8.74 -0.67 11.58
C LEU A 88 10.12 -0.24 11.10
N ARG A 89 10.30 0.99 10.61
CA ARG A 89 11.55 1.43 9.96
C ARG A 89 12.73 1.50 10.93
N THR A 90 12.48 1.65 12.23
CA THR A 90 13.54 1.70 13.24
C THR A 90 14.25 0.35 13.35
N GLY A 91 15.46 0.26 12.80
CA GLY A 91 16.27 -0.97 12.78
C GLY A 91 16.05 -1.85 11.55
N TYR A 92 15.23 -1.41 10.59
CA TYR A 92 14.90 -2.13 9.36
C TYR A 92 15.06 -1.25 8.12
N GLN A 93 14.47 -1.64 6.99
CA GLN A 93 14.56 -0.88 5.74
C GLN A 93 13.66 0.37 5.79
N PRO A 94 13.97 1.42 5.00
CA PRO A 94 13.18 2.65 5.03
C PRO A 94 11.74 2.51 4.55
N ASP A 95 11.42 1.43 3.84
CA ASP A 95 10.07 1.04 3.39
C ASP A 95 9.42 0.01 4.30
N SER A 96 10.05 -0.41 5.41
CA SER A 96 9.44 -1.28 6.42
C SER A 96 8.33 -0.56 7.18
N PHE A 97 7.23 -0.32 6.49
CA PHE A 97 6.06 0.41 6.92
C PHE A 97 4.83 -0.27 6.32
N ILE A 98 3.89 -0.62 7.18
CA ILE A 98 2.69 -1.36 6.79
C ILE A 98 1.49 -0.46 7.05
N ILE A 99 0.61 -0.38 6.05
CA ILE A 99 -0.71 0.23 6.23
C ILE A 99 -1.75 -0.88 6.36
N GLU A 100 -2.37 -0.99 7.53
CA GLU A 100 -3.51 -1.86 7.74
C GLU A 100 -4.82 -1.09 7.54
N VAL A 101 -5.74 -1.67 6.78
CA VAL A 101 -7.02 -1.04 6.40
C VAL A 101 -8.18 -1.97 6.73
N ARG A 102 -9.16 -1.45 7.47
CA ARG A 102 -10.40 -2.16 7.87
C ARG A 102 -11.63 -1.33 7.51
N ARG A 103 -12.77 -1.98 7.28
CA ARG A 103 -14.05 -1.30 6.99
C ARG A 103 -14.63 -0.60 8.22
#